data_AF-A0ABD0RU35-F1
#
_entry.id   AF-A0ABD0RU35-F1
#
_cell.length_a   1.000
_cell.length_b   1.000
_cell.length_c   1.000
_cell.angle_alpha   90.00
_cell.angle_beta   90.00
_cell.angle_gamma   90.00
#
_symmetry.space_group_name_H-M   'P 1'
#
loop_
_entity.id
_entity.type
_entity.pdbx_description
1 polymer ?
#
loop_
_entity_poly.entity_id
_entity_poly.type
_entity_poly.pdbx_seq_one_letter_code
_entity_poly.pdbx_strand_id
1 'polypeptide(L)'
;MDGSLFVLLLLSGCSGLCRPYYYINAQSYCRSKYTDLATLDSMGDVNRLINIVDAGYSGSVWIGLKKATQKRWGWSNGENTTSEYYNWDSGQPDVGEYCVSTYSG
;
A
#
# COMPACT_ATOMS: atom_id res chain seq x y z
N MET A 1 15.44 36.05 -18.09
CA MET A 1 16.64 35.52 -18.78
C MET A 1 16.94 34.12 -18.20
N ASP A 2 15.96 33.21 -18.10
CA ASP A 2 15.30 32.37 -19.14
C ASP A 2 16.00 31.00 -19.18
N GLY A 3 15.36 29.83 -19.25
CA GLY A 3 13.96 29.42 -19.33
C GLY A 3 13.87 27.95 -18.87
N SER A 4 12.83 27.60 -18.11
CA SER A 4 11.68 26.87 -18.65
C SER A 4 12.05 25.61 -19.44
N LEU A 5 12.01 24.45 -18.76
CA LEU A 5 11.46 23.18 -19.27
C LEU A 5 11.72 22.08 -18.24
N PHE A 6 10.91 22.04 -17.19
CA PHE A 6 10.31 20.79 -16.69
C PHE A 6 9.10 21.19 -15.83
N VAL A 7 8.20 21.95 -16.44
CA VAL A 7 6.79 21.93 -16.05
C VAL A 7 6.24 20.63 -16.63
N LEU A 8 6.27 19.57 -15.84
CA LEU A 8 5.29 18.50 -15.96
C LEU A 8 4.40 18.59 -14.72
N LEU A 9 3.28 19.29 -14.91
CA LEU A 9 1.92 18.85 -14.58
C LEU A 9 1.84 17.94 -13.34
N LEU A 10 1.15 18.29 -12.25
CA LEU A 10 -0.26 18.68 -12.26
C LEU A 10 -0.63 19.51 -11.01
N LEU A 11 -1.18 20.69 -11.28
CA LEU A 11 -2.26 21.27 -10.48
C LEU A 11 -3.44 20.28 -10.48
N SER A 12 -4.19 20.22 -9.38
CA SER A 12 -5.44 19.47 -9.13
C SER A 12 -5.30 18.05 -8.56
N GLY A 13 -5.74 17.91 -7.29
CA GLY A 13 -6.08 16.63 -6.66
C GLY A 13 -4.88 15.78 -6.22
N CYS A 14 -4.84 15.43 -4.93
CA CYS A 14 -3.98 14.40 -4.36
C CYS A 14 -4.28 13.04 -5.03
N SER A 15 -3.75 12.83 -6.23
CA SER A 15 -3.98 11.67 -7.07
C SER A 15 -2.97 10.59 -6.69
N GLY A 16 -3.40 9.56 -5.95
CA GLY A 16 -2.74 8.25 -5.77
C GLY A 16 -1.33 8.22 -5.15
N LEU A 17 -0.35 8.91 -5.73
CA LEU A 17 1.08 8.88 -5.41
C LEU A 17 1.49 9.71 -4.19
N CYS A 18 0.70 10.72 -3.84
CA CYS A 18 1.03 11.64 -2.75
C CYS A 18 0.89 10.99 -1.37
N ARG A 19 -0.06 10.06 -1.22
CA ARG A 19 -0.26 9.27 0.00
C ARG A 19 0.95 8.36 0.30
N PRO A 20 1.47 7.56 -0.65
CA PRO A 20 2.73 6.85 -0.50
C PRO A 20 3.92 7.75 -0.14
N TYR A 21 4.04 8.93 -0.77
CA TYR A 21 5.15 9.86 -0.51
C TYR A 21 5.19 10.34 0.95
N TYR A 22 4.05 10.79 1.48
CA TYR A 22 3.97 11.24 2.88
C TYR A 22 4.15 10.10 3.89
N TYR A 23 3.68 8.89 3.56
CA TYR A 23 3.92 7.71 4.38
C TYR A 23 5.41 7.38 4.52
N ILE A 24 6.15 7.37 3.40
CA ILE A 24 7.59 7.06 3.39
C ILE A 24 8.36 8.10 4.20
N ASN A 25 7.99 9.38 4.10
CA ASN A 25 8.62 10.44 4.89
C ASN A 25 8.32 10.29 6.38
N ALA A 26 7.06 10.02 6.76
CA ALA A 26 6.69 9.77 8.16
C ALA A 26 7.44 8.56 8.74
N GLN A 27 7.54 7.47 7.96
CA GLN A 27 8.28 6.28 8.34
C GLN A 27 9.78 6.58 8.54
N SER A 28 10.39 7.31 7.60
CA SER A 28 11.81 7.67 7.67
C SER A 28 12.11 8.52 8.90
N TYR A 29 11.22 9.48 9.21
CA TYR A 29 11.34 10.30 10.42
C TYR A 29 11.28 9.44 11.69
N CYS A 30 10.29 8.55 11.80
CA CYS A 30 10.15 7.68 12.95
C CYS A 30 11.35 6.74 13.12
N ARG A 31 11.90 6.18 12.05
CA ARG A 31 13.11 5.33 12.10
C ARG A 31 14.39 6.10 12.43
N SER A 32 14.43 7.40 12.12
CA SER A 32 15.58 8.25 12.45
C SER A 32 15.59 8.68 13.92
N LYS A 33 14.42 8.84 14.54
CA LYS A 33 14.28 9.36 15.90
C LYS A 33 13.85 8.32 16.93
N TYR A 34 13.23 7.24 16.47
CA TYR A 34 12.62 6.15 17.24
C TYR A 34 12.84 4.83 16.50
N THR A 35 12.04 3.80 16.78
CA THR A 35 12.14 2.49 16.11
C THR A 35 11.50 2.47 14.73
N ASP A 36 10.19 2.70 14.62
CA ASP A 36 9.42 2.76 13.36
C ASP A 36 8.05 3.43 13.64
N LEU A 37 7.18 3.54 12.63
CA LEU A 37 5.75 3.85 12.82
C LEU A 37 5.08 2.79 13.71
N ALA A 38 4.11 3.22 14.51
CA ALA A 38 3.41 2.35 15.45
C ALA A 38 2.73 1.17 14.76
N THR A 39 2.96 -0.04 15.28
CA THR A 39 2.21 -1.25 14.96
C THR A 39 1.06 -1.39 15.94
N LEU A 40 -0.14 -1.69 15.44
CA LEU A 40 -1.33 -1.90 16.26
C LEU A 40 -1.75 -3.36 16.07
N ASP A 41 -1.73 -4.14 17.16
CA ASP A 41 -2.03 -5.58 17.11
C ASP A 41 -3.25 -5.95 17.98
N SER A 42 -3.78 -4.98 18.74
CA SER A 42 -4.95 -5.16 19.59
C SER A 42 -5.86 -3.92 19.62
N MET A 43 -7.11 -4.12 20.03
CA MET A 43 -8.04 -3.01 20.32
C MET A 43 -7.52 -2.11 21.46
N GLY A 44 -6.72 -2.66 22.38
CA GLY A 44 -6.05 -1.89 23.42
C GLY A 44 -5.07 -0.87 22.83
N ASP A 45 -4.29 -1.28 21.81
CA ASP A 45 -3.36 -0.40 21.11
C ASP A 45 -4.09 0.69 20.33
N VAL A 46 -5.23 0.35 19.71
CA VAL A 46 -6.09 1.31 19.01
C VAL A 46 -6.63 2.36 19.99
N ASN A 47 -7.20 1.93 21.12
CA ASN A 47 -7.73 2.85 22.13
C ASN A 47 -6.62 3.73 22.72
N ARG A 48 -5.44 3.15 22.95
CA ARG A 48 -4.27 3.90 23.41
C ARG A 48 -3.83 4.94 22.37
N LEU A 49 -3.79 4.57 21.08
CA LEU A 49 -3.45 5.49 20.00
C LEU A 49 -4.46 6.64 19.92
N ILE A 50 -5.76 6.34 19.98
CA ILE A 50 -6.83 7.35 19.99
C ILE A 50 -6.61 8.30 21.16
N ASN A 51 -6.43 7.79 22.38
CA ASN A 51 -6.22 8.62 23.57
C ASN A 51 -4.93 9.46 23.51
N ILE A 52 -3.89 9.01 22.82
CA ILE A 52 -2.63 9.77 22.63
C ILE A 52 -2.82 10.89 21.62
N VAL A 53 -3.56 10.63 20.54
CA VAL A 53 -3.83 11.61 19.48
C VAL A 53 -4.91 12.62 19.93
N ASP A 54 -5.73 12.26 20.92
CA ASP A 54 -6.90 13.03 21.35
C ASP A 54 -6.60 14.13 22.40
N ALA A 55 -6.09 15.26 21.91
CA ALA A 55 -6.15 16.56 22.59
C ALA A 55 -6.55 17.70 21.64
N GLY A 56 -7.25 17.39 20.53
CA GLY A 56 -7.71 18.39 19.55
C GLY A 56 -7.18 18.21 18.11
N TYR A 57 -6.58 17.06 17.78
CA TYR A 57 -6.14 16.76 16.41
C TYR A 57 -7.27 16.15 15.58
N SER A 58 -7.69 16.82 14.50
CA SER A 58 -8.77 16.37 13.61
C SER A 58 -8.29 15.81 12.27
N GLY A 59 -7.03 15.35 12.19
CA GLY A 59 -6.41 14.87 10.96
C GLY A 59 -6.27 13.34 10.87
N SER A 60 -5.70 12.86 9.75
CA SER A 60 -5.33 11.45 9.60
C SER A 60 -3.89 11.20 10.05
N VAL A 61 -3.67 10.11 10.78
CA VAL A 61 -2.32 9.69 11.21
C VAL A 61 -1.84 8.48 10.39
N TRP A 62 -0.55 8.46 10.05
CA TRP A 62 0.08 7.30 9.42
C TRP A 62 0.52 6.30 10.49
N ILE A 63 0.20 5.02 10.30
CA ILE A 63 0.60 3.89 11.16
C ILE A 63 1.47 2.91 10.38
N GLY A 64 2.14 1.96 11.03
CA GLY A 64 3.11 1.05 10.39
C GLY A 64 2.52 0.05 9.39
N LEU A 65 1.19 -0.10 9.33
CA LEU A 65 0.54 -1.04 8.43
C LEU A 65 0.59 -0.55 6.97
N LYS A 66 1.19 -1.35 6.08
CA LYS A 66 1.22 -1.12 4.63
C LYS A 66 0.84 -2.39 3.87
N LYS A 67 0.14 -2.24 2.74
CA LYS A 67 -0.19 -3.38 1.87
C LYS A 67 1.10 -3.97 1.28
N ALA A 68 1.31 -5.27 1.45
CA ALA A 68 2.41 -5.99 0.81
C ALA A 68 2.17 -6.09 -0.70
N THR A 69 3.22 -5.85 -1.49
CA THR A 69 3.17 -5.81 -2.96
C THR A 69 3.32 -7.19 -3.60
N GLN A 70 2.82 -8.27 -2.98
CA GLN A 70 2.98 -9.61 -3.55
C GLN A 70 1.82 -9.92 -4.52
N LYS A 71 2.06 -9.66 -5.81
CA LYS A 71 1.22 -10.10 -6.95
C LYS A 71 1.48 -11.59 -7.25
N ARG A 72 1.19 -12.50 -6.32
CA ARG A 72 1.37 -13.94 -6.53
C ARG A 72 -0.01 -14.61 -6.71
N TRP A 73 -0.15 -15.46 -7.72
CA TRP A 73 -1.35 -16.27 -7.94
C TRP A 73 -1.42 -17.39 -6.90
N GLY A 74 -2.53 -17.46 -6.18
CA GLY A 74 -2.82 -18.48 -5.17
C GLY A 74 -4.24 -19.03 -5.34
N TRP A 75 -4.50 -20.18 -4.73
CA TRP A 75 -5.82 -20.81 -4.76
C TRP A 75 -6.79 -20.09 -3.82
N SER A 76 -8.07 -20.08 -4.18
CA SER A 76 -9.12 -19.45 -3.36
C SER A 76 -9.46 -20.22 -2.07
N ASN A 77 -8.85 -21.39 -1.86
CA ASN A 77 -9.08 -22.26 -0.71
C ASN A 77 -8.50 -21.73 0.61
N GLY A 78 -7.90 -20.54 0.61
CA GLY A 78 -7.47 -19.82 1.82
C GLY A 78 -6.15 -20.30 2.41
N GLU A 79 -5.53 -21.31 1.82
CA GLU A 79 -4.14 -21.62 2.10
C GLU A 79 -3.29 -20.55 1.41
N ASN A 80 -2.41 -19.87 2.16
CA ASN A 80 -1.51 -18.85 1.61
C ASN A 80 -0.38 -19.50 0.78
N THR A 81 -0.72 -20.55 0.04
CA THR A 81 0.14 -21.28 -0.87
C THR A 81 0.10 -20.55 -2.19
N THR A 82 1.26 -20.04 -2.59
CA THR A 82 1.42 -19.66 -4.00
C THR A 82 1.29 -20.94 -4.82
N SER A 83 0.54 -20.90 -5.92
CA SER A 83 0.48 -22.05 -6.81
C SER A 83 1.88 -22.37 -7.33
N GLU A 84 2.37 -23.59 -7.11
CA GLU A 84 3.68 -24.02 -7.63
C GLU A 84 3.59 -24.52 -9.07
N TYR A 85 2.37 -24.83 -9.52
CA TYR A 85 2.06 -25.28 -10.87
C TYR A 85 1.24 -24.24 -11.64
N TYR A 86 1.56 -24.08 -12.91
CA TYR A 86 0.90 -23.17 -13.84
C TYR A 86 0.75 -23.83 -15.21
N ASN A 87 -0.43 -23.70 -15.82
CA ASN A 87 -0.71 -24.13 -17.18
C ASN A 87 -1.45 -23.04 -17.93
N TRP A 88 -0.76 -21.92 -18.14
CA TRP A 88 -1.32 -20.75 -18.82
C TRP A 88 -1.38 -20.98 -20.33
N ASP A 89 -2.45 -20.48 -20.95
CA ASP A 89 -2.50 -20.38 -22.40
C ASP A 89 -1.52 -19.31 -22.93
N SER A 90 -1.22 -19.34 -24.22
CA SER A 90 -0.28 -18.41 -24.84
C SER A 90 -0.71 -16.95 -24.60
N GLY A 91 0.16 -16.17 -23.97
CA GLY A 91 -0.11 -14.77 -23.64
C GLY A 91 -0.83 -14.54 -22.30
N GLN A 92 -1.07 -15.58 -21.50
CA GLN A 92 -1.58 -15.46 -20.14
C GLN A 92 -0.47 -15.64 -19.08
N PRO A 93 -0.62 -15.04 -17.88
CA PRO A 93 -1.70 -14.13 -17.45
C PRO A 93 -1.55 -12.70 -18.00
N ASP A 94 -2.67 -12.03 -18.29
CA ASP A 94 -2.67 -10.63 -18.76
C ASP A 94 -2.45 -9.60 -17.62
N VAL A 95 -1.86 -8.46 -17.95
CA VAL A 95 -1.57 -7.36 -17.03
C VAL A 95 -2.86 -6.61 -16.71
N GLY A 96 -3.55 -7.05 -15.66
CA GLY A 96 -4.78 -6.40 -15.19
C GLY A 96 -5.86 -7.37 -14.72
N GLU A 97 -5.67 -8.65 -15.01
CA GLU A 97 -6.56 -9.72 -14.55
C GLU A 97 -6.21 -10.15 -13.14
N TYR A 98 -7.23 -10.36 -12.31
CA TYR A 98 -7.10 -10.77 -10.90
C TYR A 98 -7.80 -12.11 -10.61
N CYS A 99 -8.49 -12.68 -11.60
CA CYS A 99 -9.23 -13.93 -11.52
C CYS A 99 -8.86 -14.80 -12.73
N VAL A 100 -8.94 -16.12 -12.56
CA VAL A 100 -8.62 -17.10 -13.62
C VAL A 100 -9.87 -17.88 -13.95
N SER A 101 -10.15 -18.06 -15.24
CA SER A 101 -11.16 -19.00 -15.72
C SER A 101 -10.49 -20.08 -16.56
N THR A 102 -11.12 -21.26 -16.61
CA THR A 102 -10.72 -22.32 -17.54
C THR A 102 -11.61 -22.27 -18.76
N TYR A 103 -11.03 -22.54 -19.93
CA TYR A 103 -11.76 -22.73 -21.17
C TYR A 103 -11.52 -24.17 -21.63
N SER A 104 -12.57 -24.89 -21.99
CA SER A 104 -12.43 -26.12 -22.77
C SER A 104 -12.66 -25.73 -24.22
N GLY A 105 -11.61 -25.84 -25.03
CA GLY A 105 -11.78 -25.95 -26.48
C GLY A 105 -12.47 -27.25 -26.84
#